data_AF-A0A3B9I4W7-F1
#
_entry.id   AF-A0A3B9I4W7-F1
#
_cell.length_a   1.000
_cell.length_b   1.000
_cell.length_c   1.000
_cell.angle_alpha   90.00
_cell.angle_beta   90.00
_cell.angle_gamma   90.00
#
_symmetry.space_group_name_H-M   'P 1'
#
loop_
_entity.id
_entity.type
_entity.pdbx_description
1 polymer ?
#
loop_
_entity_poly.entity_id
_entity_poly.type
_entity_poly.pdbx_seq_one_letter_code
_entity_poly.pdbx_strand_id
1 'polypeptide(L)' 'MISNTIDGIKGFLFENSIKPSIQRVKIYQFLLNNRIHPTADEIYNRLNDELITLSKTTV' A
#
# COMPACT_ATOMS: atom_id res chain seq x y z
N MET A 1 -2.07 -14.89 10.72
CA MET A 1 -0.97 -13.92 10.58
C MET A 1 -0.92 -13.51 9.13
N ILE A 2 -1.12 -12.23 8.82
CA ILE A 2 -0.93 -11.74 7.45
C ILE A 2 0.58 -11.72 7.24
N SER A 3 1.09 -12.55 6.32
CA SER A 3 2.48 -12.46 5.88
C SER A 3 2.65 -11.12 5.14
N ASN A 4 3.70 -10.35 5.43
CA ASN A 4 4.01 -9.08 4.74
C ASN A 4 4.40 -9.26 3.25
N THR A 5 4.08 -10.43 2.68
CA THR A 5 4.29 -10.80 1.29
C THR A 5 3.20 -10.18 0.43
N ILE A 6 3.57 -9.70 -0.76
CA ILE A 6 2.67 -9.07 -1.74
C ILE A 6 1.45 -9.96 -2.03
N ASP A 7 1.64 -11.28 -2.14
CA ASP A 7 0.55 -12.23 -2.41
C ASP A 7 -0.43 -12.37 -1.25
N GLY A 8 0.04 -12.25 0.00
CA GLY A 8 -0.82 -12.24 1.18
C GLY A 8 -1.70 -10.99 1.23
N ILE A 9 -1.14 -9.82 0.88
CA ILE A 9 -1.87 -8.56 0.80
C ILE A 9 -2.89 -8.59 -0.35
N LYS A 10 -2.51 -9.12 -1.51
CA LYS A 10 -3.43 -9.31 -2.64
C LYS A 10 -4.60 -10.23 -2.28
N GLY A 11 -4.33 -11.35 -1.60
CA GLY A 11 -5.35 -12.27 -1.11
C GLY A 11 -6.30 -11.57 -0.14
N PHE A 12 -5.77 -10.85 0.85
CA PHE A 12 -6.58 -10.07 1.79
C PHE A 12 -7.47 -9.03 1.09
N LEU A 13 -6.92 -8.26 0.14
CA LEU A 13 -7.69 -7.30 -0.64
C LEU A 13 -8.81 -8.00 -1.44
N PHE A 14 -8.50 -9.14 -2.06
CA PHE A 14 -9.46 -9.93 -2.82
C PHE A 14 -10.59 -10.49 -1.96
N GLU A 15 -10.28 -11.04 -0.78
CA GLU A 15 -11.29 -11.50 0.20
C GLU A 15 -12.20 -10.37 0.67
N ASN A 16 -11.66 -9.15 0.76
CA ASN A 16 -12.43 -7.95 1.07
C ASN A 16 -13.13 -7.34 -0.17
N SER A 17 -13.16 -8.03 -1.31
CA SER A 17 -13.73 -7.54 -2.58
C SER A 17 -13.10 -6.24 -3.10
N ILE A 18 -11.88 -5.91 -2.64
CA ILE A 18 -11.12 -4.74 -3.07
C ILE A 18 -10.19 -5.18 -4.20
N LYS A 19 -10.28 -4.51 -5.35
CA LYS A 19 -9.38 -4.79 -6.48
C LYS A 19 -7.92 -4.52 -6.05
N PRO A 20 -7.04 -5.53 -6.07
CA PRO A 20 -5.65 -5.37 -5.66
C PRO A 20 -4.88 -4.64 -6.78
N SER A 21 -4.92 -3.30 -6.74
CA SER A 21 -4.03 -2.45 -7.55
C SER A 21 -2.64 -2.45 -6.93
N ILE A 22 -1.60 -2.30 -7.76
CA ILE A 22 -0.20 -2.16 -7.31
C ILE A 22 -0.09 -1.06 -6.26
N GLN A 23 -0.79 0.06 -6.47
CA GLN A 23 -0.82 1.20 -5.55
C GLN A 23 -1.36 0.79 -4.17
N ARG A 24 -2.52 0.13 -4.11
CA ARG A 24 -3.16 -0.31 -2.84
C ARG A 24 -2.32 -1.34 -2.11
N VAL A 25 -1.75 -2.29 -2.84
CA VAL A 25 -0.88 -3.33 -2.25
C VAL A 25 0.36 -2.69 -1.65
N LYS A 26 0.99 -1.75 -2.34
CA LYS A 26 2.19 -1.03 -1.87
C LYS A 26 1.91 -0.11 -0.69
N ILE A 27 0.81 0.65 -0.71
CA ILE A 27 0.38 1.48 0.42
C ILE A 27 0.15 0.59 1.66
N TYR A 28 -0.60 -0.50 1.49
CA TYR A 28 -0.87 -1.41 2.61
C TYR A 28 0.40 -2.09 3.12
N GLN A 29 1.31 -2.48 2.22
CA GLN A 29 2.62 -3.03 2.58
C GLN A 29 3.46 -2.00 3.37
N PHE A 30 3.45 -0.74 2.94
CA PHE A 30 4.14 0.34 3.62
C PHE A 30 3.60 0.54 5.04
N LEU A 31 2.28 0.55 5.22
CA LEU A 31 1.61 0.64 6.52
C LEU A 31 1.87 -0.59 7.41
N LEU A 32 1.99 -1.78 6.82
CA LEU A 32 2.31 -2.99 7.56
C LEU A 32 3.77 -3.01 8.07
N ASN A 33 4.71 -2.53 7.25
CA ASN A 33 6.12 -2.47 7.59
C ASN A 33 6.46 -1.31 8.53
N ASN A 34 5.74 -0.18 8.41
CA ASN A 34 5.97 1.01 9.21
C ASN A 34 4.82 1.20 10.20
N ARG A 35 5.03 0.80 11.47
CA ARG A 35 4.08 1.00 12.58
C ARG A 35 4.10 2.45 13.08
N ILE A 36 3.93 3.39 12.16
CA ILE A 36 3.77 4.83 12.44
C ILE A 36 2.40 5.27 11.90
N HIS A 37 1.97 6.47 12.28
CA HIS A 37 0.79 7.11 11.72
C HIS A 37 1.21 8.19 10.72
N PRO A 38 1.68 7.80 9.52
CA PRO A 38 2.12 8.76 8.52
C PRO A 38 0.93 9.50 7.93
N THR A 39 1.18 10.71 7.46
CA THR A 39 0.23 11.52 6.71
C THR A 39 0.19 11.05 5.25
N ALA A 40 -0.90 11.33 4.53
CA ALA A 40 -1.01 11.03 3.09
C ALA A 40 0.17 11.60 2.28
N ASP A 41 0.61 12.83 2.57
CA ASP A 41 1.81 13.41 1.93
C ASP A 41 3.09 12.63 2.21
N GLU A 42 3.26 12.08 3.42
CA GLU A 42 4.44 11.30 3.77
C GLU A 42 4.45 9.94 3.06
N ILE A 43 3.29 9.27 3.01
CA ILE A 43 3.12 8.03 2.25
C ILE A 43 3.39 8.30 0.76
N TYR A 44 2.85 9.38 0.22
CA TYR A 44 3.09 9.78 -1.16
C TYR A 44 4.57 10.03 -1.42
N ASN A 45 5.24 10.88 -0.64
CA ASN A 45 6.64 11.19 -0.85
C ASN A 45 7.54 9.95 -0.77
N ARG A 46 7.22 9.01 0.15
CA ARG A 46 7.96 7.75 0.29
C ARG A 46 7.71 6.76 -0.83
N LEU A 47 6.47 6.65 -1.30
CA LEU A 47 6.08 5.72 -2.34
C LEU A 47 6.29 6.26 -3.75
N ASN A 48 6.33 7.59 -3.95
CA ASN A 48 6.56 8.21 -5.26
C ASN A 48 7.96 7.89 -5.81
N ASP A 49 8.95 7.69 -4.94
CA ASP A 49 10.28 7.20 -5.32
C ASP A 49 10.23 5.76 -5.88
N GLU A 50 9.29 4.93 -5.40
CA GLU A 50 9.16 3.52 -5.80
C GLU A 50 8.10 3.31 -6.91
N LEU A 51 7.07 4.17 -6.95
CA LEU A 51 5.92 4.14 -7.83
C LEU A 51 5.76 5.50 -8.52
N ILE A 52 6.48 5.69 -9.61
CA ILE A 52 6.44 6.92 -10.43
C ILE A 52 5.02 7.21 -10.97
N THR A 53 4.14 6.21 -11.04
CA THR A 53 2.75 6.33 -11.50
C THR A 53 1.74 6.64 -10.38
N LEU A 54 2.20 6.82 -9.13
CA LEU A 54 1.33 7.17 -8.01
C LEU A 54 1.03 8.67 -8.02
N SER A 55 -0.24 9.06 -7.80
CA SER A 55 -0.63 10.45 -7.58
C SER A 55 -0.96 10.70 -6.12
N LYS A 56 -0.82 11.94 -5.62
CA LYS A 56 -1.24 12.30 -4.25
C LYS A 56 -2.70 11.98 -3.98
N THR A 57 -3.56 12.15 -4.98
CA THR A 57 -4.99 11.81 -4.89
C THR A 57 -5.27 10.31 -4.85
N THR A 58 -4.29 9.47 -5.18
CA THR A 58 -4.41 8.00 -5.12
C THR A 58 -4.06 7.45 -3.74
N VAL A 59 -3.32 8.21 -2.93
CA VAL A 59 -2.97 7.90 -1.55
C VAL A 59 -4.11 8.31 -0.62
#